data_AF-A0A1F9ZKD4-F1
#
_entry.id   AF-A0A1F9ZKD4-F1
#
_cell.length_a   1.000
_cell.length_b   1.000
_cell.length_c   1.000
_cell.angle_alpha   90.00
_cell.angle_beta   90.00
_cell.angle_gamma   90.00
#
_symmetry.space_group_name_H-M   'P 1'
#
loop_
_entity.id
_entity.type
_entity.pdbx_description
1 polymer ?
#
loop_
_entity_poly.entity_id
_entity_poly.type
_entity_poly.pdbx_seq_one_letter_code
_entity_poly.pdbx_strand_id
1 'polypeptide(L)' 'MLKGADTMSSVLKEHPLIIYMSLILPALLLGATILLEASLFLIMVILVWIGISFIILVLPVTTDSGSSQ' A
#
# COMPACT_ATOMS: atom_id res chain seq x y z
N MET A 1 -13.78 19.21 6.02
CA MET A 1 -13.66 18.51 7.33
C MET A 1 -12.85 17.25 7.05
N LEU A 2 -11.55 17.23 7.41
CA LEU A 2 -10.52 16.25 6.99
C LEU A 2 -10.57 14.92 7.76
N LYS A 3 -11.76 14.44 8.11
CA LYS A 3 -11.91 13.39 9.14
C LYS A 3 -11.33 12.04 8.70
N GLY A 4 -11.34 11.70 7.40
CA GLY A 4 -10.77 10.45 6.90
C GLY A 4 -9.24 10.44 6.87
N ALA A 5 -8.63 11.53 6.37
CA ALA A 5 -7.18 11.66 6.30
C ALA A 5 -6.52 11.66 7.69
N ASP A 6 -7.13 12.34 8.66
CA ASP A 6 -6.61 12.43 10.03
C ASP A 6 -6.66 11.09 10.75
N THR A 7 -7.73 10.31 10.56
CA THR A 7 -7.90 8.98 11.17
C THR A 7 -6.96 7.95 10.53
N MET A 8 -6.77 7.99 9.21
CA MET A 8 -5.81 7.09 8.56
C MET A 8 -4.37 7.43 8.94
N SER A 9 -4.04 8.73 9.01
CA SER A 9 -2.74 9.20 9.52
C SER A 9 -2.49 8.72 10.95
N SER A 10 -3.49 8.78 11.85
CA SER A 10 -3.32 8.31 13.23
C SER A 10 -3.11 6.80 13.29
N VAL A 11 -3.91 6.02 12.56
CA VAL A 11 -3.79 4.55 12.52
C VAL A 11 -2.45 4.11 11.92
N LEU A 12 -1.97 4.76 10.86
CA LEU A 12 -0.67 4.46 10.26
C LEU A 12 0.51 4.87 11.16
N LYS A 13 0.35 5.93 11.95
CA LYS A 13 1.34 6.33 12.97
C LYS A 13 1.37 5.35 14.15
N GLU A 14 0.22 4.80 14.54
CA GLU A 14 0.12 3.79 15.60
C GLU A 14 0.59 2.42 15.15
N HIS A 15 0.43 2.09 13.86
CA HIS A 15 0.78 0.80 13.29
C HIS A 15 1.72 0.93 12.08
N PRO A 16 2.97 1.39 12.29
CA PRO A 16 3.94 1.56 11.21
C PRO A 16 4.26 0.23 10.50
N LEU A 17 4.08 -0.89 11.19
CA LEU A 17 4.27 -2.24 10.65
C LEU A 17 3.37 -2.51 9.43
N ILE A 18 2.18 -1.90 9.36
CA ILE A 18 1.30 -2.01 8.18
C ILE A 18 1.99 -1.42 6.95
N ILE A 19 2.62 -0.25 7.06
CA ILE A 19 3.37 0.36 5.94
C ILE A 19 4.55 -0.54 5.54
N TYR A 20 5.29 -1.05 6.53
CA TYR A 20 6.44 -1.91 6.25
C TYR A 20 6.03 -3.18 5.49
N MET A 21 4.96 -3.85 5.93
CA MET A 21 4.52 -5.12 5.34
C MET A 21 3.74 -4.94 4.02
N SER A 22 3.00 -3.85 3.88
CA SER A 22 2.15 -3.63 2.71
C SER A 22 2.86 -2.93 1.55
N LEU A 23 3.93 -2.14 1.82
CA LEU A 23 4.60 -1.36 0.78
C LEU A 23 6.11 -1.65 0.71
N ILE A 24 6.82 -1.55 1.84
CA ILE A 24 8.29 -1.61 1.84
C ILE A 24 8.79 -3.03 1.55
N LEU A 25 8.26 -4.04 2.24
CA LEU A 25 8.65 -5.43 2.03
C LEU A 25 8.35 -5.91 0.60
N PRO A 26 7.15 -5.70 0.03
CA PRO A 26 6.88 -6.04 -1.37
C PRO A 26 7.83 -5.35 -2.35
N ALA A 27 8.18 -4.08 -2.14
CA ALA A 27 9.14 -3.37 -2.99
C ALA A 27 10.54 -3.98 -2.92
N LEU A 28 11.00 -4.36 -1.72
CA LEU A 28 12.28 -5.06 -1.54
C LEU A 28 12.26 -6.44 -2.22
N LEU A 29 11.18 -7.19 -2.06
CA LEU A 29 11.00 -8.47 -2.72
C LEU A 29 11.00 -8.32 -4.23
N LEU A 30 10.35 -7.29 -4.78
CA LEU A 30 10.36 -7.01 -6.21
C LEU A 30 11.79 -6.77 -6.71
N GLY A 31 12.56 -5.91 -6.02
CA GLY A 31 13.96 -5.68 -6.32
C GLY A 31 14.80 -6.96 -6.27
N ALA A 32 14.64 -7.76 -5.22
CA ALA A 32 15.33 -9.04 -5.09
C ALA A 32 14.95 -10.02 -6.21
N THR A 33 13.67 -10.11 -6.59
CA THR A 33 13.24 -10.99 -7.68
C THR A 33 13.79 -10.60 -9.03
N ILE A 34 13.95 -9.30 -9.30
CA ILE A 34 14.58 -8.81 -10.53
C ILE A 34 16.07 -9.16 -10.54
N LEU A 35 16.77 -8.96 -9.41
CA LEU A 35 18.21 -9.25 -9.30
C LEU A 35 18.53 -10.75 -9.36
N LEU A 36 17.63 -11.60 -8.88
CA LEU A 36 17.81 -13.06 -8.83
C LEU A 36 17.20 -13.78 -10.05
N GLU A 37 16.75 -13.04 -11.06
CA GLU A 37 16.08 -13.59 -12.26
C GLU A 37 14.94 -14.57 -11.89
N ALA A 38 14.17 -14.20 -10.87
CA ALA A 38 13.10 -15.05 -10.35
C ALA A 38 11.95 -15.20 -11.35
N SER A 39 11.07 -16.17 -11.09
CA SER A 39 9.97 -16.49 -11.98
C SER A 39 9.01 -15.32 -12.19
N LEU A 40 8.54 -15.15 -13.44
CA LEU A 40 7.52 -14.15 -13.79
C LEU A 40 6.25 -14.29 -12.94
N PHE A 41 5.90 -15.52 -12.54
CA PHE A 41 4.78 -15.77 -11.65
C PHE A 41 4.95 -15.05 -10.30
N LEU A 42 6.12 -15.15 -9.67
CA LEU A 42 6.39 -14.49 -8.39
C LEU A 42 6.36 -12.96 -8.54
N ILE A 43 6.90 -12.43 -9.63
CA ILE A 43 6.85 -11.00 -9.94
C ILE A 43 5.39 -10.54 -10.05
N MET A 44 4.52 -11.27 -10.75
CA MET A 44 3.09 -10.94 -10.85
C MET A 44 2.40 -10.94 -9.48
N VAL A 45 2.69 -11.93 -8.63
CA VAL A 45 2.13 -11.98 -7.26
C VAL A 45 2.54 -10.75 -6.45
N ILE A 46 3.80 -10.33 -6.53
CA ILE A 46 4.31 -9.14 -5.83
C ILE A 46 3.64 -7.86 -6.36
N LEU A 47 3.47 -7.74 -7.68
CA LEU A 47 2.78 -6.59 -8.28
C LEU A 47 1.32 -6.51 -7.84
N VAL A 48 0.60 -7.63 -7.81
CA VAL A 48 -0.77 -7.70 -7.30
C VAL A 48 -0.83 -7.28 -5.82
N TRP A 49 0.12 -7.75 -5.00
CA TRP A 49 0.21 -7.34 -3.60
C TRP A 49 0.37 -5.82 -3.46
N ILE A 50 1.30 -5.21 -4.19
CA ILE A 50 1.51 -3.76 -4.19
C ILE A 50 0.22 -3.03 -4.62
N GLY A 51 -0.43 -3.50 -5.69
CA GLY A 51 -1.69 -2.93 -6.18
C GLY A 51 -2.82 -2.98 -5.15
N ILE A 52 -3.03 -4.12 -4.50
CA ILE A 52 -4.04 -4.28 -3.44
C ILE A 52 -3.72 -3.37 -2.25
N SER A 53 -2.45 -3.28 -1.87
CA SER A 53 -2.03 -2.41 -0.75
C SER A 53 -2.27 -0.94 -1.07
N PHE A 54 -2.03 -0.51 -2.30
CA PHE A 54 -2.34 0.84 -2.75
C PHE A 54 -3.84 1.11 -2.71
N ILE A 55 -4.67 0.17 -3.18
CA ILE A 55 -6.14 0.30 -3.11
C ILE A 55 -6.61 0.45 -1.67
N ILE A 56 -6.10 -0.36 -0.74
CA ILE A 56 -6.54 -0.32 0.66
C ILE A 56 -6.03 0.95 1.35
N LEU A 57 -4.79 1.38 1.07
CA LEU A 57 -4.13 2.43 1.82
C LEU A 57 -4.30 3.84 1.25
N VAL A 58 -4.52 3.97 -0.05
CA VAL A 58 -4.49 5.27 -0.75
C VAL A 58 -5.86 5.68 -1.27
N LEU A 59 -6.66 4.77 -1.84
CA LEU A 59 -7.99 5.12 -2.35
C LEU A 59 -8.96 5.69 -1.30
N PRO A 60 -9.00 5.22 -0.04
CA PRO A 60 -9.86 5.82 0.99
C PRO A 60 -9.52 7.29 1.24
N VAL A 61 -8.23 7.66 1.14
CA VAL A 61 -7.76 9.05 1.32
C VAL A 61 -8.19 9.94 0.16
N THR A 62 -8.23 9.42 -1.07
CA THR A 62 -8.62 10.19 -2.27
C THR A 62 -10.13 10.23 -2.51
N THR A 63 -10.93 9.41 -1.82
CA THR A 63 -12.40 9.36 -1.98
C THR A 63 -13.13 10.29 -1.00
N ASP A 64 -12.47 10.78 0.05
CA ASP A 64 -13.04 11.74 1.03
C ASP A 64 -13.25 13.17 0.46
N SER A 65 -13.07 13.37 -0.85
CA SER A 65 -13.37 14.62 -1.58
C SER A 65 -14.78 14.68 -2.19
N GLY A 66 -15.68 13.77 -1.79
CA GLY A 66 -16.97 13.56 -2.45
C GLY A 66 -18.21 13.52 -1.54
N SER A 67 -18.44 14.52 -0.68
CA SER A 67 -19.79 15.11 -0.48
C SER A 67 -19.74 16.27 0.52
N SER A 68 -19.71 17.50 0.00
CA SER A 68 -20.35 18.62 0.68
C SER A 68 -21.84 18.62 0.30
N GLN A 69 -22.63 17.72 0.90
CA GLN A 69 -24.06 17.88 1.10
C GLN A 69 -24.47 17.13 2.37
#